data_AF-A0A364P122-F1
#
_entry.id   AF-A0A364P122-F1
#
_cell.length_a   1.000
_cell.length_b   1.000
_cell.length_c   1.000
_cell.angle_alpha   90.00
_cell.angle_beta   90.00
_cell.angle_gamma   90.00
#
_symmetry.space_group_name_H-M   'P 1'
#
loop_
_entity.id
_entity.type
_entity.pdbx_description
1 polymer ?
#
loop_
_entity_poly.entity_id
_entity_poly.type
_entity_poly.pdbx_seq_one_letter_code
_entity_poly.pdbx_strand_id
1 'polypeptide(L)'
;MVAIAALAPDAKAESRAVAVLGANLPQPGMSFDDARAIRLPNGQKLVCDSDSDKPKLDQPKYMDPPSNRGPVRIRRCAVFAPGDGDVWHLGQVPSLAGPARLWLVFVEQGIGGRFRLAQFSLWAKQDGWDKAAQALIAAQGPSTAGTDRFLSWQDDQYDTTMFIDEKYPDEFAVAVGDVRLRRLMKSPGSLLRPE
;
A
#
# COMPACT_ATOMS: atom_id res chain seq x y z
N MET A 1 41.48 -8.67 22.54
CA MET A 1 40.03 -8.41 22.76
C MET A 1 39.39 -8.26 21.40
N VAL A 2 38.56 -9.22 21.00
CA VAL A 2 37.83 -9.18 19.73
C VAL A 2 36.48 -8.53 20.03
N ALA A 3 36.26 -7.33 19.51
CA ALA A 3 34.96 -6.67 19.56
C ALA A 3 34.06 -7.35 18.52
N ILE A 4 33.10 -8.14 19.00
CA ILE A 4 32.00 -8.64 18.18
C ILE A 4 31.07 -7.45 17.97
N ALA A 5 31.18 -6.78 16.82
CA ALA A 5 30.18 -5.85 16.36
C ALA A 5 28.91 -6.65 16.06
N ALA A 6 27.97 -6.63 16.99
CA ALA A 6 26.62 -7.12 16.78
C ALA A 6 26.01 -6.28 15.64
N LEU A 7 25.91 -6.88 14.46
CA LEU A 7 25.02 -6.43 13.40
C LEU A 7 23.60 -6.52 13.97
N ALA A 8 23.10 -5.41 14.52
CA ALA A 8 21.67 -5.27 14.74
C ALA A 8 21.01 -5.42 13.35
N PRO A 9 20.08 -6.37 13.16
CA PRO A 9 19.24 -6.32 11.98
C PRO A 9 18.52 -4.98 12.04
N ASP A 10 18.51 -4.21 10.95
CA ASP A 10 17.67 -3.04 10.81
C ASP A 10 16.24 -3.46 11.14
N ALA A 11 15.83 -3.22 12.40
CA ALA A 11 14.46 -3.41 12.83
C ALA A 11 13.66 -2.41 12.00
N LYS A 12 13.07 -2.88 10.90
CA LYS A 12 12.19 -2.06 10.07
C LYS A 12 11.14 -1.49 11.02
N ALA A 13 11.22 -0.19 11.29
CA ALA A 13 10.29 0.46 12.19
C ALA A 13 8.89 0.20 11.66
N GLU A 14 8.04 -0.48 12.43
CA GLU A 14 6.67 -0.74 12.00
C GLU A 14 5.91 0.58 11.93
N SER A 15 5.11 0.77 10.87
CA SER A 15 4.30 1.96 10.77
C SER A 15 3.15 1.88 11.78
N ARG A 16 3.14 2.81 12.73
CA ARG A 16 2.08 2.93 13.76
C ARG A 16 0.70 3.07 13.13
N ALA A 17 0.61 3.76 11.99
CA ALA A 17 -0.62 3.88 11.21
C ALA A 17 -1.13 2.51 10.77
N VAL A 18 -0.27 1.64 10.25
CA VAL A 18 -0.67 0.32 9.76
C VAL A 18 -1.14 -0.57 10.90
N ALA A 19 -0.41 -0.54 12.03
CA ALA A 19 -0.75 -1.31 13.21
C ALA A 19 -2.17 -0.99 13.71
N VAL A 20 -2.61 0.28 13.67
CA VAL A 20 -3.97 0.66 14.08
C VAL A 20 -5.03 0.41 13.02
N LEU A 21 -4.67 0.44 11.73
CA LEU A 21 -5.61 0.20 10.63
C LEU A 21 -5.99 -1.29 10.49
N GLY A 22 -5.11 -2.21 10.89
CA GLY A 22 -5.40 -3.65 10.89
C GLY A 22 -4.19 -4.54 11.14
N ALA A 23 -4.39 -5.62 11.91
CA ALA A 23 -3.32 -6.48 12.41
C ALA A 23 -2.55 -7.28 11.32
N ASN A 24 -3.12 -7.46 10.13
CA ASN A 24 -2.53 -8.28 9.06
C ASN A 24 -2.32 -7.48 7.76
N LEU A 25 -2.20 -6.16 7.88
CA LEU A 25 -1.97 -5.31 6.72
C LEU A 25 -0.49 -5.31 6.30
N PRO A 26 -0.18 -5.25 4.99
CA PRO A 26 1.19 -5.14 4.51
C PRO A 26 1.86 -3.86 5.02
N GLN A 27 3.11 -3.97 5.47
CA GLN A 27 3.91 -2.85 5.97
C GLN A 27 4.69 -2.18 4.83
N PRO A 28 4.71 -0.84 4.69
CA PRO A 28 5.60 -0.20 3.74
C PRO A 28 7.07 -0.60 4.00
N GLY A 29 7.81 -0.91 2.94
CA GLY A 29 9.15 -1.51 2.99
C GLY A 29 9.18 -3.05 3.02
N MET A 30 8.02 -3.73 3.10
CA MET A 30 7.90 -5.18 2.94
C MET A 30 8.36 -5.62 1.55
N SER A 31 8.96 -6.82 1.42
CA SER A 31 9.29 -7.35 0.09
C SER A 31 8.03 -7.72 -0.68
N PHE A 32 8.12 -7.74 -2.01
CA PHE A 32 7.04 -8.22 -2.86
C PHE A 32 6.61 -9.65 -2.51
N ASP A 33 7.58 -10.55 -2.32
CA ASP A 33 7.30 -11.97 -2.04
C ASP A 33 6.64 -12.15 -0.66
N ASP A 34 7.11 -11.41 0.36
CA ASP A 34 6.49 -11.43 1.70
C ASP A 34 5.03 -10.95 1.63
N ALA A 35 4.76 -9.90 0.85
CA ALA A 35 3.41 -9.38 0.69
C ALA A 35 2.48 -10.36 -0.06
N ARG A 36 3.01 -11.15 -1.00
CA ARG A 36 2.25 -12.24 -1.65
C ARG A 36 1.97 -13.41 -0.72
N ALA A 37 2.81 -13.63 0.30
CA ALA A 37 2.65 -14.69 1.29
C ALA A 37 1.63 -14.34 2.39
N ILE A 38 1.15 -13.09 2.46
CA ILE A 38 0.12 -12.70 3.42
C ILE A 38 -1.16 -13.50 3.18
N ARG A 39 -1.68 -14.10 4.25
CA ARG A 39 -2.92 -14.86 4.21
C ARG A 39 -4.12 -13.91 4.14
N LEU A 40 -4.81 -13.93 3.01
CA LEU A 40 -6.04 -13.18 2.79
C LEU A 40 -7.27 -14.05 3.12
N PRO A 41 -8.38 -13.46 3.61
CA PRO A 41 -9.58 -14.21 3.97
C PRO A 41 -10.34 -14.70 2.74
N ASN A 42 -11.16 -15.75 2.91
CA ASN A 42 -12.15 -16.21 1.92
C ASN A 42 -11.58 -16.55 0.53
N GLY A 43 -10.37 -17.12 0.47
CA GLY A 43 -9.73 -17.51 -0.80
C GLY A 43 -9.32 -16.33 -1.68
N GLN A 44 -9.33 -15.11 -1.13
CA GLN A 44 -8.86 -13.92 -1.82
C GLN A 44 -7.38 -14.03 -2.18
N LYS A 45 -6.98 -13.35 -3.26
CA LYS A 45 -5.61 -13.32 -3.75
C LYS A 45 -5.15 -11.90 -4.02
N LEU A 46 -3.87 -11.65 -3.76
CA LEU A 46 -3.19 -10.46 -4.25
C LEU A 46 -2.82 -10.70 -5.73
N VAL A 47 -3.44 -9.93 -6.61
CA VAL A 47 -3.19 -9.97 -8.07
C VAL A 47 -2.47 -8.69 -8.46
N CYS A 48 -1.41 -8.83 -9.26
CA CYS A 48 -0.57 -7.71 -9.69
C CYS A 48 -0.65 -7.48 -11.19
N ASP A 49 -0.45 -6.23 -11.62
CA ASP A 49 -0.40 -5.80 -13.03
C ASP A 49 0.67 -6.53 -13.87
N SER A 50 1.68 -7.09 -13.21
CA SER A 50 2.78 -7.84 -13.79
C SER A 50 2.60 -9.35 -13.75
N ASP A 51 1.50 -9.87 -13.19
CA ASP A 51 1.22 -11.31 -13.20
C ASP A 51 0.90 -11.78 -14.62
N SER A 52 1.53 -12.87 -15.05
CA SER A 52 1.32 -13.47 -16.37
C SER A 52 0.02 -14.27 -16.46
N ASP A 53 -0.46 -14.78 -15.34
CA ASP A 53 -1.67 -15.61 -15.22
C ASP A 53 -2.69 -14.93 -14.30
N LYS A 54 -3.24 -13.81 -14.78
CA LYS A 54 -4.28 -13.07 -14.04
C LYS A 54 -5.63 -13.76 -14.26
N PRO A 55 -6.45 -13.92 -13.20
CA PRO A 55 -7.83 -14.31 -13.39
C PRO A 55 -8.57 -13.26 -14.23
N LYS A 56 -9.68 -13.66 -14.85
CA LYS A 56 -10.56 -12.73 -15.54
C LYS A 56 -11.19 -11.77 -14.53
N LEU A 57 -10.84 -10.49 -14.59
CA LEU A 57 -11.35 -9.48 -13.67
C LEU A 57 -12.61 -8.82 -14.22
N ASP A 58 -13.60 -8.57 -13.35
CA ASP A 58 -14.81 -7.82 -13.70
C ASP A 58 -14.51 -6.34 -14.01
N GLN A 59 -13.50 -5.77 -13.35
CA GLN A 59 -13.12 -4.38 -13.43
C GLN A 59 -11.59 -4.24 -13.63
N PRO A 60 -11.04 -4.62 -14.80
CA PRO A 60 -9.60 -4.65 -15.04
C PRO A 60 -8.94 -3.27 -14.92
N LYS A 61 -9.70 -2.19 -15.14
CA LYS A 61 -9.23 -0.80 -15.09
C LYS A 61 -8.57 -0.40 -13.76
N TYR A 62 -8.88 -1.07 -12.65
CA TYR A 62 -8.22 -0.80 -11.36
C TYR A 62 -6.78 -1.32 -11.29
N MET A 63 -6.34 -2.07 -12.31
CA MET A 63 -5.00 -2.58 -12.49
C MET A 63 -4.24 -1.88 -13.61
N ASP A 64 -4.87 -0.95 -14.33
CA ASP A 64 -4.24 -0.28 -15.46
C ASP A 64 -3.15 0.68 -14.97
N PRO A 65 -1.95 0.69 -15.60
CA PRO A 65 -0.94 1.67 -15.28
C PRO A 65 -1.42 3.07 -15.71
N PRO A 66 -1.18 4.12 -14.89
CA PRO A 66 -1.56 5.49 -15.22
C PRO A 66 -0.77 6.09 -16.39
N SER A 67 0.24 5.39 -16.94
CA SER A 67 0.91 5.80 -18.17
C SER A 67 1.49 4.61 -18.94
N ASN A 68 1.57 4.75 -20.28
CA ASN A 68 2.18 3.78 -21.19
C ASN A 68 3.72 3.66 -21.05
N ARG A 69 4.37 4.48 -20.21
CA ARG A 69 5.80 4.32 -19.89
C ARG A 69 5.98 3.26 -18.81
N GLY A 70 5.68 2.02 -19.18
CA GLY A 70 6.26 0.77 -18.66
C GLY A 70 6.13 0.45 -17.15
N PRO A 71 5.63 -0.75 -16.78
CA PRO A 71 5.66 -1.29 -15.41
C PRO A 71 7.05 -1.73 -14.92
N VAL A 72 8.14 -1.36 -15.61
CA VAL A 72 9.47 -1.96 -15.37
C VAL A 72 9.92 -1.81 -13.91
N ARG A 73 9.60 -0.68 -13.28
CA ARG A 73 10.02 -0.38 -11.91
C ARG A 73 8.88 -0.23 -10.92
N ILE A 74 7.63 -0.41 -11.35
CA ILE A 74 6.45 -0.25 -10.49
C ILE A 74 5.52 -1.41 -10.73
N ARG A 75 5.12 -2.11 -9.65
CA ARG A 75 4.05 -3.11 -9.69
C ARG A 75 2.88 -2.61 -8.89
N ARG A 76 1.68 -2.68 -9.48
CA ARG A 76 0.42 -2.36 -8.81
C ARG A 76 -0.31 -3.65 -8.54
N CYS A 77 -0.75 -3.83 -7.31
CA CYS A 77 -1.50 -5.00 -6.91
C CYS A 77 -2.76 -4.59 -6.18
N ALA A 78 -3.79 -5.40 -6.30
CA ALA A 78 -5.00 -5.28 -5.50
C ALA A 78 -5.47 -6.66 -5.06
N VAL A 79 -6.31 -6.68 -4.03
CA VAL A 79 -6.93 -7.91 -3.56
C VAL A 79 -8.18 -8.20 -4.39
N PHE A 80 -8.30 -9.43 -4.86
CA PHE A 80 -9.47 -9.93 -5.58
C PHE A 80 -10.03 -11.18 -4.91
N ALA A 81 -11.34 -11.35 -5.01
CA ALA A 81 -12.07 -12.51 -4.52
C ALA A 81 -12.65 -13.32 -5.70
N PRO A 82 -12.80 -14.65 -5.55
CA PRO A 82 -13.59 -15.45 -6.48
C PRO A 82 -15.01 -14.89 -6.59
N GLY A 83 -15.51 -14.77 -7.82
CA GLY A 83 -16.86 -14.32 -8.14
C GLY A 83 -17.70 -15.41 -8.78
N ASP A 84 -18.64 -14.98 -9.63
CA ASP A 84 -19.49 -15.90 -10.38
C ASP A 84 -18.71 -16.55 -11.54
N GLY A 85 -18.60 -17.89 -11.49
CA GLY A 85 -17.85 -18.66 -12.48
C GLY A 85 -16.34 -18.36 -12.41
N ASP A 86 -15.75 -18.03 -13.56
CA ASP A 86 -14.30 -17.76 -13.69
C ASP A 86 -13.95 -16.27 -13.51
N VAL A 87 -14.94 -15.41 -13.21
CA VAL A 87 -14.74 -13.96 -13.05
C VAL A 87 -14.43 -13.64 -11.60
N TRP A 88 -13.40 -12.84 -11.37
CA TRP A 88 -12.99 -12.36 -10.06
C TRP A 88 -13.38 -10.90 -9.86
N HIS A 89 -13.80 -10.56 -8.64
CA HIS A 89 -14.21 -9.21 -8.25
C HIS A 89 -13.20 -8.59 -7.29
N LEU A 90 -13.24 -7.26 -7.15
CA LEU A 90 -12.47 -6.58 -6.11
C LEU A 90 -12.80 -7.13 -4.73
N GLY A 91 -11.77 -7.63 -4.05
CA GLY A 91 -11.87 -8.19 -2.73
C GLY A 91 -11.85 -7.12 -1.64
N GLN A 92 -12.27 -7.53 -0.44
CA GLN A 92 -12.25 -6.70 0.75
C GLN A 92 -11.47 -7.40 1.85
N VAL A 93 -10.57 -6.64 2.47
CA VAL A 93 -9.84 -7.05 3.67
C VAL A 93 -10.47 -6.41 4.90
N PRO A 94 -10.46 -7.10 6.05
CA PRO A 94 -10.84 -6.49 7.31
C PRO A 94 -9.93 -5.31 7.64
N SER A 95 -10.53 -4.19 8.05
CA SER A 95 -9.81 -3.03 8.58
C SER A 95 -10.55 -2.44 9.78
N LEU A 96 -9.90 -1.52 10.49
CA LEU A 96 -10.53 -0.78 11.59
C LEU A 96 -11.81 -0.05 11.15
N ALA A 97 -11.83 0.47 9.93
CA ALA A 97 -12.95 1.21 9.33
C ALA A 97 -14.06 0.31 8.76
N GLY A 98 -13.98 -1.01 8.96
CA GLY A 98 -14.84 -2.00 8.31
C GLY A 98 -14.17 -2.69 7.12
N PRO A 99 -14.91 -3.49 6.33
CA PRO A 99 -14.39 -4.11 5.11
C PRO A 99 -13.88 -3.04 4.14
N ALA A 100 -12.63 -3.19 3.70
CA ALA A 100 -11.96 -2.20 2.86
C ALA A 100 -11.29 -2.87 1.68
N ARG A 101 -11.32 -2.20 0.53
CA ARG A 101 -10.57 -2.64 -0.65
C ARG A 101 -9.09 -2.24 -0.46
N LEU A 102 -8.15 -3.10 -0.86
CA LEU A 102 -6.71 -2.90 -0.63
C LEU A 102 -5.94 -2.81 -1.95
N TRP A 103 -5.22 -1.70 -2.15
CA TRP A 103 -4.23 -1.51 -3.21
C TRP A 103 -2.83 -1.42 -2.65
N LEU A 104 -1.89 -2.05 -3.33
CA LEU A 104 -0.47 -2.03 -3.02
C LEU A 104 0.30 -1.51 -4.23
N VAL A 105 1.26 -0.62 -3.98
CA VAL A 105 2.19 -0.13 -4.99
C VAL A 105 3.60 -0.49 -4.56
N PHE A 106 4.25 -1.34 -5.35
CA PHE A 106 5.63 -1.73 -5.15
C PHE A 106 6.53 -0.97 -6.12
N VAL A 107 7.73 -0.61 -5.66
CA VAL A 107 8.76 0.00 -6.48
C VAL A 107 10.02 -0.86 -6.49
N GLU A 108 10.70 -0.92 -7.62
CA GLU A 108 12.02 -1.57 -7.72
C GLU A 108 13.05 -0.76 -6.93
N GLN A 109 13.74 -1.44 -6.02
CA GLN A 109 14.81 -0.89 -5.19
C GLN A 109 16.15 -1.47 -5.64
N GLY A 110 17.01 -0.61 -6.20
CA GLY A 110 18.34 -0.99 -6.67
C GLY A 110 18.32 -1.68 -8.04
N ILE A 111 19.38 -2.43 -8.34
CA ILE A 111 19.53 -3.22 -9.56
C ILE A 111 19.23 -4.68 -9.23
N GLY A 112 18.38 -5.34 -10.04
CA GLY A 112 18.13 -6.77 -9.93
C GLY A 112 16.69 -7.16 -9.60
N GLY A 113 15.70 -6.33 -9.93
CA GLY A 113 14.29 -6.73 -9.90
C GLY A 113 13.73 -6.93 -8.49
N ARG A 114 14.33 -6.30 -7.47
CA ARG A 114 13.85 -6.39 -6.07
C ARG A 114 12.79 -5.34 -5.82
N PHE A 115 11.56 -5.77 -5.56
CA PHE A 115 10.43 -4.87 -5.34
C PHE A 115 10.12 -4.73 -3.84
N ARG A 116 9.90 -3.49 -3.39
CA ARG A 116 9.48 -3.16 -2.03
C ARG A 116 8.17 -2.40 -2.04
N LEU A 117 7.32 -2.64 -1.05
CA LEU A 117 6.05 -1.95 -0.90
C LEU A 117 6.31 -0.46 -0.61
N ALA A 118 6.05 0.41 -1.57
CA ALA A 118 6.22 1.85 -1.42
C ALA A 118 5.01 2.49 -0.75
N GLN A 119 3.81 1.98 -1.03
CA GLN A 119 2.55 2.50 -0.51
C GLN A 119 1.50 1.40 -0.51
N PHE A 120 0.64 1.37 0.51
CA PHE A 120 -0.68 0.76 0.37
C PHE A 120 -1.77 1.81 0.53
N SER A 121 -2.96 1.47 0.05
CA SER A 121 -4.15 2.28 0.19
C SER A 121 -5.34 1.39 0.52
N LEU A 122 -6.00 1.69 1.64
CA LEU A 122 -7.27 1.09 2.03
C LEU A 122 -8.41 2.03 1.65
N TRP A 123 -9.42 1.48 0.98
CA TRP A 123 -10.63 2.21 0.63
C TRP A 123 -11.81 1.62 1.38
N ALA A 124 -12.38 2.38 2.30
CA ALA A 124 -13.48 1.98 3.17
C ALA A 124 -14.70 2.88 2.96
N LYS A 125 -15.84 2.48 3.51
CA LYS A 125 -17.07 3.30 3.49
C LYS A 125 -16.95 4.50 4.42
N GLN A 126 -17.58 5.61 4.03
CA GLN A 126 -17.46 6.90 4.72
C GLN A 126 -17.89 6.86 6.20
N ASP A 127 -18.81 5.98 6.58
CA ASP A 127 -19.23 5.76 7.97
C ASP A 127 -18.08 5.31 8.90
N GLY A 128 -17.01 4.74 8.34
CA GLY A 128 -15.78 4.40 9.05
C GLY A 128 -14.80 5.56 9.25
N TRP A 129 -15.06 6.75 8.68
CA TRP A 129 -14.13 7.90 8.69
C TRP A 129 -13.74 8.33 10.10
N ASP A 130 -14.71 8.68 10.94
CA ASP A 130 -14.42 9.22 12.28
C ASP A 130 -13.63 8.21 13.13
N LYS A 131 -13.98 6.93 13.02
CA LYS A 131 -13.30 5.84 13.74
C LYS A 131 -11.83 5.72 13.32
N ALA A 132 -11.56 5.75 12.01
CA ALA A 132 -10.20 5.69 11.51
C ALA A 132 -9.40 6.94 11.85
N ALA A 133 -9.99 8.13 11.68
CA ALA A 133 -9.37 9.40 12.01
C ALA A 133 -8.97 9.47 13.49
N GLN A 134 -9.88 9.12 14.41
CA GLN A 134 -9.60 9.11 15.85
C GLN A 134 -8.46 8.15 16.21
N ALA A 135 -8.44 6.95 15.63
CA ALA A 135 -7.37 5.99 15.90
C ALA A 135 -6.02 6.45 15.35
N LEU A 136 -5.99 7.05 14.16
CA LEU A 136 -4.77 7.61 13.58
C LEU A 136 -4.26 8.81 14.41
N ILE A 137 -5.15 9.67 14.90
CA ILE A 137 -4.80 10.76 15.82
C ILE A 137 -4.22 10.21 17.13
N ALA A 138 -4.83 9.17 17.70
CA ALA A 138 -4.32 8.55 18.92
C ALA A 138 -2.93 7.92 18.72
N ALA A 139 -2.66 7.36 17.54
CA ALA A 139 -1.40 6.66 17.24
C ALA A 139 -0.25 7.59 16.80
N GLN A 140 -0.57 8.66 16.08
CA GLN A 140 0.41 9.54 15.41
C GLN A 140 0.39 10.97 15.95
N GLY A 141 -0.57 11.32 16.81
CA GLY A 141 -0.81 12.70 17.25
C GLY A 141 -1.72 13.48 16.29
N PRO A 142 -1.92 14.78 16.53
CA PRO A 142 -2.70 15.64 15.65
C PRO A 142 -2.17 15.63 14.21
N SER A 143 -3.06 15.75 13.23
CA SER A 143 -2.66 15.80 11.83
C SER A 143 -1.84 17.05 11.52
N THR A 144 -0.82 16.93 10.67
CA THR A 144 0.04 18.03 10.22
C THR A 144 -0.67 18.99 9.27
N ALA A 145 -1.67 18.51 8.52
CA ALA A 145 -2.57 19.34 7.72
C ALA A 145 -3.94 18.66 7.61
N GLY A 146 -4.99 19.41 7.94
CA GLY A 146 -6.34 18.88 8.12
C GLY A 146 -7.45 19.79 7.58
N THR A 147 -8.42 19.19 6.92
CA THR A 147 -9.75 19.71 6.59
C THR A 147 -10.77 18.60 6.89
N ASP A 148 -12.06 18.89 6.78
CA ASP A 148 -13.12 17.90 7.01
C ASP A 148 -13.04 16.67 6.07
N ARG A 149 -12.30 16.78 4.95
CA ARG A 149 -12.19 15.73 3.92
C ARG A 149 -10.76 15.25 3.68
N PHE A 150 -9.79 15.76 4.42
CA PHE A 150 -8.38 15.45 4.23
C PHE A 150 -7.62 15.57 5.55
N LEU A 151 -6.88 14.53 5.93
CA LEU A 151 -5.96 14.54 7.06
C LEU A 151 -4.62 13.97 6.59
N SER A 152 -3.53 14.49 7.15
CA SER A 152 -2.18 14.02 6.84
C SER A 152 -1.30 13.96 8.08
N TRP A 153 -0.38 13.01 8.09
CA TRP A 153 0.68 12.85 9.08
C TRP A 153 1.94 12.44 8.35
N GLN A 154 3.07 13.01 8.76
CA GLN A 154 4.36 12.63 8.19
C GLN A 154 5.41 12.56 9.29
N ASP A 155 6.20 11.50 9.26
CA ASP A 155 7.44 11.37 10.02
C ASP A 155 8.65 11.16 9.06
N ASP A 156 9.81 10.84 9.61
CA ASP A 156 11.05 10.67 8.83
C ASP A 156 11.01 9.49 7.84
N GLN A 157 10.14 8.51 8.09
CA GLN A 157 10.06 7.25 7.36
C GLN A 157 8.75 7.08 6.60
N TYR A 158 7.64 7.58 7.14
CA TYR A 158 6.29 7.33 6.66
C TYR A 158 5.48 8.61 6.43
N ASP A 159 4.66 8.55 5.39
CA ASP A 159 3.60 9.52 5.12
C ASP A 159 2.27 8.76 5.15
N THR A 160 1.34 9.27 5.96
CA THR A 160 -0.03 8.77 6.09
C THR A 160 -0.98 9.86 5.66
N THR A 161 -1.81 9.59 4.66
CA THR A 161 -2.89 10.49 4.25
C THR A 161 -4.22 9.78 4.34
N MET A 162 -5.25 10.53 4.71
CA MET A 162 -6.62 10.07 4.77
C MET A 162 -7.50 11.10 4.06
N PHE A 163 -8.28 10.68 3.07
CA PHE A 163 -8.99 11.62 2.20
C PHE A 163 -10.27 11.04 1.60
N ILE A 164 -11.22 11.92 1.27
CA ILE A 164 -12.46 11.59 0.54
C ILE A 164 -12.32 12.09 -0.91
N ASP A 165 -12.17 11.17 -1.86
CA ASP A 165 -12.11 11.49 -3.29
C ASP A 165 -13.48 12.00 -3.77
N GLU A 166 -13.50 13.10 -4.52
CA GLU A 166 -14.75 13.66 -5.07
C GLU A 166 -15.47 12.69 -6.01
N LYS A 167 -14.74 11.79 -6.67
CA LYS A 167 -15.30 10.76 -7.56
C LYS A 167 -16.01 9.64 -6.80
N TYR A 168 -15.66 9.44 -5.53
CA TYR A 168 -16.16 8.39 -4.66
C TYR A 168 -16.55 8.97 -3.31
N PRO A 169 -17.56 9.86 -3.25
CA PRO A 169 -17.87 10.62 -2.04
C PRO A 169 -18.42 9.74 -0.91
N ASP A 170 -18.89 8.52 -1.21
CA ASP A 170 -19.35 7.52 -0.24
C ASP A 170 -18.21 6.67 0.35
N GLU A 171 -16.98 6.92 -0.08
CA GLU A 171 -15.79 6.21 0.35
C GLU A 171 -14.70 7.18 0.78
N PHE A 172 -13.80 6.67 1.61
CA PHE A 172 -12.56 7.35 1.91
C PHE A 172 -11.38 6.41 1.76
N ALA A 173 -10.23 6.99 1.46
CA ALA A 173 -8.98 6.27 1.36
C ALA A 173 -8.07 6.63 2.54
N VAL A 174 -7.39 5.62 3.10
CA VAL A 174 -6.18 5.82 3.92
C VAL A 174 -5.01 5.27 3.15
N ALA A 175 -4.05 6.12 2.81
CA ALA A 175 -2.81 5.72 2.17
C ALA A 175 -1.66 5.87 3.14
N VAL A 176 -0.86 4.82 3.31
CA VAL A 176 0.38 4.87 4.09
C VAL A 176 1.52 4.45 3.18
N GLY A 177 2.59 5.23 3.16
CA GLY A 177 3.74 4.92 2.32
C GLY A 177 5.07 5.32 2.91
N ASP A 178 6.11 4.62 2.46
CA ASP A 178 7.49 4.90 2.80
C ASP A 178 7.97 6.12 2.00
N VAL A 179 8.42 7.16 2.71
CA VAL A 179 8.82 8.45 2.11
C VAL A 179 9.96 8.26 1.11
N ARG A 180 10.92 7.37 1.38
CA ARG A 180 12.09 7.16 0.52
C ARG A 180 11.70 6.36 -0.72
N LEU A 181 10.93 5.28 -0.56
CA LEU A 181 10.47 4.47 -1.69
C LEU A 181 9.50 5.25 -2.60
N ARG A 182 8.62 6.09 -2.05
CA ARG A 182 7.73 6.94 -2.85
C ARG A 182 8.47 8.00 -3.67
N ARG A 183 9.64 8.48 -3.22
CA ARG A 183 10.50 9.35 -4.05
C ARG A 183 11.00 8.64 -5.31
N LEU A 184 11.25 7.32 -5.24
CA LEU A 184 11.65 6.52 -6.40
C LEU A 184 10.52 6.41 -7.45
N MET A 185 9.26 6.48 -7.03
CA MET A 185 8.12 6.52 -7.96
C MET A 185 8.05 7.81 -8.78
N LYS A 186 8.52 8.94 -8.21
CA LYS A 186 8.49 10.26 -8.85
C LYS A 186 9.74 10.54 -9.70
N SER A 187 10.83 9.80 -9.49
CA SER A 187 12.07 9.98 -10.23
C SER A 187 11.98 9.26 -11.59
N PRO A 188 11.90 9.98 -12.72
CA PRO A 188 12.21 9.37 -14.00
C PRO A 188 13.67 8.92 -13.93
N GLY A 189 13.89 7.61 -13.98
CA GLY A 189 15.17 6.99 -13.64
C GLY A 189 16.38 7.77 -14.18
N SER A 190 17.11 8.40 -13.26
CA SER A 190 18.52 8.74 -13.49
C SER A 190 19.30 7.43 -13.49
N LEU A 191 19.21 6.72 -14.62
CA LEU A 191 20.31 5.86 -15.05
C LEU A 191 21.49 6.79 -15.30
N LEU A 192 22.29 7.03 -14.26
CA LEU A 192 23.69 7.37 -14.44
C LEU A 192 24.29 6.27 -15.31
N ARG A 193 24.45 6.56 -16.60
CA ARG A 193 25.39 5.82 -17.45
C ARG A 193 26.79 6.12 -16.88
N PRO A 194 27.60 5.10 -16.55
CA PRO A 194 29.03 5.34 -16.48
C PRO A 194 29.51 5.66 -17.90
N GLU A 195 30.15 6.82 -18.04
CA GLU A 195 31.02 7.12 -19.20
C GLU A 195 32.26 6.22 -19.18
#